data_AF-A0ABD5UK87-F1
#
_entry.id   AF-A0ABD5UK87-F1
#
_cell.length_a   1.000
_cell.length_b   1.000
_cell.length_c   1.000
_cell.angle_alpha   90.00
_cell.angle_beta   90.00
_cell.angle_gamma   90.00
#
_symmetry.space_group_name_H-M   'P 1'
#
loop_
_entity.id
_entity.type
_entity.pdbx_description
1 polymer ?
#
loop_
_entity_poly.entity_id
_entity_poly.type
_entity_poly.pdbx_seq_one_letter_code
_entity_poly.pdbx_strand_id
1 'polypeptide(L)'
;MDVLAQSGLLAPETLPLLLLTAGLLLSMAEALAPGANFIVVGIALIGAGLGGLLLASFGVAGAGLTVIMALLTLVFGAAAFYGYHEFDLYGGKGQQQTSDSDSLKGKTGTVTEAVTTAGGEVKLSEGGFNPYYSARSIEGTIEEGEEVMVVDPGGGNVVTVESMGYVEDDIDAELAADRARKEARRSDETESESDASAESADESDADASAESADESDADASAESDVETERE
;
A
#
# COMPACT_ATOMS: atom_id res chain seq x y z
N MET A 1 -3.59 -49.62 -35.81
CA MET A 1 -4.44 -48.82 -36.71
C MET A 1 -5.20 -47.87 -35.82
N ASP A 2 -4.97 -46.56 -35.97
CA ASP A 2 -5.55 -45.52 -35.13
C ASP A 2 -7.08 -45.55 -35.21
N VAL A 3 -7.72 -46.15 -34.22
CA VAL A 3 -9.18 -46.17 -34.03
C VAL A 3 -9.77 -44.75 -34.04
N LEU A 4 -9.00 -43.74 -33.64
CA LEU A 4 -9.37 -42.33 -33.69
C LEU A 4 -9.29 -41.71 -35.10
N ALA A 5 -8.37 -42.18 -35.93
CA ALA A 5 -8.30 -41.75 -37.34
C ALA A 5 -9.37 -42.45 -38.18
N GLN A 6 -9.69 -43.70 -37.86
CA GLN A 6 -10.77 -44.46 -38.53
C GLN A 6 -12.18 -43.99 -38.16
N SER A 7 -12.38 -43.40 -36.98
CA SER A 7 -13.69 -42.90 -36.55
C SER A 7 -14.09 -41.57 -37.21
N GLY A 8 -13.22 -40.93 -37.98
CA GLY A 8 -13.46 -39.60 -38.57
C GLY A 8 -13.49 -38.47 -37.55
N LEU A 9 -13.14 -38.74 -36.28
CA LEU A 9 -13.17 -37.75 -35.20
C LEU A 9 -12.04 -36.71 -35.32
N LEU A 10 -10.93 -37.10 -35.96
CA LEU A 10 -9.79 -36.22 -36.26
C LEU A 10 -9.84 -35.67 -37.70
N ALA A 11 -10.98 -35.78 -38.37
CA ALA A 11 -11.15 -35.23 -39.71
C ALA A 11 -11.19 -33.70 -39.67
N PRO A 12 -10.63 -32.99 -40.67
CA PRO A 12 -10.61 -31.52 -40.70
C PRO A 12 -11.98 -30.86 -40.48
N GLU A 13 -13.05 -31.55 -40.87
CA GLU A 13 -14.43 -31.11 -40.78
C GLU A 13 -14.98 -31.17 -39.35
N THR A 14 -14.49 -32.09 -38.52
CA THR A 14 -14.91 -32.30 -37.13
C THR A 14 -14.00 -31.60 -36.12
N LEU A 15 -12.78 -31.25 -36.52
CA LEU A 15 -11.80 -30.54 -35.69
C LEU A 15 -12.33 -29.25 -35.05
N PRO A 16 -13.05 -28.35 -35.75
CA PRO A 16 -13.50 -27.10 -35.13
C PRO A 16 -14.42 -27.33 -33.92
N LEU A 17 -15.33 -28.30 -34.05
CA LEU A 17 -16.27 -28.66 -32.98
C LEU A 17 -15.56 -29.43 -31.85
N LEU A 18 -14.58 -30.27 -32.19
CA LEU A 18 -13.72 -30.96 -31.22
C LEU A 18 -12.90 -29.95 -30.39
N LEU A 19 -12.27 -28.98 -31.03
CA LEU A 19 -11.49 -27.94 -30.33
C LEU A 19 -12.38 -27.09 -29.43
N LEU A 20 -13.55 -26.68 -29.94
CA LEU A 20 -14.53 -25.91 -29.16
C LEU A 20 -14.99 -26.68 -27.90
N THR A 21 -15.38 -27.95 -28.07
CA THR A 21 -15.86 -28.78 -26.97
C THR A 21 -14.75 -29.11 -25.97
N ALA A 22 -13.55 -29.46 -26.44
CA ALA A 22 -12.39 -29.69 -25.59
C ALA A 22 -12.02 -28.43 -24.79
N GLY A 23 -12.02 -27.26 -25.43
CA GLY A 23 -11.73 -26.00 -24.75
C GLY A 23 -12.76 -25.64 -23.67
N LEU A 24 -14.05 -25.90 -23.92
CA LEU A 24 -15.10 -25.71 -22.92
C LEU A 24 -14.94 -26.67 -21.73
N LEU A 25 -14.67 -27.95 -21.98
CA LEU A 25 -14.42 -28.94 -20.93
C LEU A 25 -13.18 -28.58 -20.10
N LEU A 26 -12.12 -28.11 -20.75
CA LEU A 26 -10.89 -27.70 -20.07
C LEU A 26 -11.11 -26.45 -19.21
N SER A 27 -11.94 -25.51 -19.69
CA SER A 27 -12.35 -24.33 -18.93
C SER A 27 -13.19 -24.71 -17.71
N MET A 28 -14.09 -25.70 -17.83
CA MET A 28 -14.82 -26.25 -16.68
C MET A 28 -13.90 -27.01 -15.71
N ALA A 29 -12.87 -27.70 -16.21
CA ALA A 29 -11.93 -28.45 -15.38
C ALA A 29 -11.14 -27.54 -14.42
N GLU A 30 -10.79 -26.32 -14.84
CA GLU A 30 -10.16 -25.31 -13.97
C GLU A 30 -11.04 -24.99 -12.75
N ALA A 31 -12.37 -24.97 -12.92
CA ALA A 31 -13.29 -24.69 -11.82
C ALA A 31 -13.33 -25.82 -10.77
N LEU A 32 -12.97 -27.06 -11.14
CA LEU A 32 -12.90 -28.20 -10.23
C LEU A 32 -11.54 -28.31 -9.53
N ALA A 33 -10.47 -27.95 -10.23
CA ALA A 33 -9.10 -28.02 -9.75
C ALA A 33 -8.37 -26.70 -10.06
N PRO A 34 -8.46 -25.71 -9.15
CA PRO A 34 -7.83 -24.41 -9.35
C PRO A 34 -6.30 -24.53 -9.42
N GLY A 35 -5.67 -23.75 -10.31
CA GLY A 35 -4.21 -23.55 -10.33
C GLY A 35 -3.45 -24.27 -11.45
N ALA A 36 -4.14 -24.90 -12.40
CA ALA A 36 -3.52 -25.62 -13.51
C ALA A 36 -3.34 -24.80 -14.79
N ASN A 37 -3.71 -23.51 -14.78
CA ASN A 37 -3.71 -22.60 -15.94
C ASN A 37 -4.51 -23.18 -17.13
N PHE A 38 -5.46 -24.07 -16.87
CA PHE A 38 -6.27 -24.73 -17.91
C PHE A 38 -7.14 -23.74 -18.66
N ILE A 39 -7.48 -22.62 -18.02
CA ILE A 39 -8.25 -21.53 -18.66
C ILE A 39 -7.54 -20.95 -19.89
N VAL A 40 -6.21 -20.83 -19.87
CA VAL A 40 -5.44 -20.26 -21.02
C VAL A 40 -5.54 -21.19 -22.23
N VAL A 41 -5.31 -22.48 -22.00
CA VAL A 41 -5.43 -23.50 -23.04
C VAL A 41 -6.90 -23.64 -23.48
N GLY A 42 -7.85 -23.54 -22.54
CA GLY A 42 -9.29 -23.58 -22.81
C GLY A 42 -9.73 -22.47 -23.77
N ILE A 43 -9.35 -21.22 -23.47
CA ILE A 43 -9.63 -20.05 -24.32
C ILE A 43 -8.98 -20.20 -25.70
N ALA A 44 -7.73 -20.68 -25.77
CA ALA A 44 -7.04 -20.93 -27.02
C ALA A 44 -7.83 -21.87 -27.95
N LEU A 45 -8.30 -22.99 -27.39
CA LEU A 45 -9.04 -24.02 -28.12
C LEU A 45 -10.46 -23.55 -28.49
N ILE A 46 -11.15 -22.80 -27.61
CA ILE A 46 -12.46 -22.20 -27.90
C ILE A 46 -12.33 -21.18 -29.03
N GLY A 47 -11.37 -20.25 -28.94
CA GLY A 47 -11.14 -19.22 -29.94
C GLY A 47 -10.80 -19.81 -31.32
N ALA A 48 -9.90 -20.80 -31.34
CA ALA A 48 -9.62 -21.57 -32.55
C ALA A 48 -10.89 -22.27 -33.06
N GLY A 49 -11.57 -23.05 -32.23
CA GLY A 49 -12.81 -23.77 -32.57
C GLY A 49 -13.86 -22.87 -33.24
N LEU A 50 -14.21 -21.75 -32.60
CA LEU A 50 -15.13 -20.75 -33.16
C LEU A 50 -14.62 -20.16 -34.48
N GLY A 51 -13.33 -19.82 -34.55
CA GLY A 51 -12.70 -19.33 -35.77
C GLY A 51 -12.80 -20.32 -36.93
N GLY A 52 -12.62 -21.62 -36.69
CA GLY A 52 -12.76 -22.61 -37.74
C GLY A 52 -14.19 -22.91 -38.13
N LEU A 53 -15.16 -22.85 -37.20
CA LEU A 53 -16.58 -22.89 -37.58
C LEU A 53 -16.90 -21.73 -38.54
N LEU A 54 -16.40 -20.53 -38.23
CA LEU A 54 -16.58 -19.36 -39.07
C LEU A 54 -15.91 -19.54 -40.45
N LEU A 55 -14.65 -19.97 -40.49
CA LEU A 55 -13.91 -20.20 -41.74
C LEU A 55 -14.52 -21.32 -42.60
N ALA A 56 -15.01 -22.38 -41.97
CA ALA A 56 -15.74 -23.44 -42.67
C ALA A 56 -17.01 -22.91 -43.32
N SER A 57 -17.71 -21.96 -42.69
CA SER A 57 -18.88 -21.29 -43.29
C SER A 57 -18.52 -20.45 -44.52
N PHE A 58 -17.26 -20.02 -44.67
CA PHE A 58 -16.74 -19.35 -45.87
C PHE A 58 -16.18 -20.33 -46.91
N GLY A 59 -16.29 -21.64 -46.70
CA GLY A 59 -15.83 -22.67 -47.64
C GLY A 59 -14.36 -23.06 -47.49
N VAL A 60 -13.67 -22.61 -46.43
CA VAL A 60 -12.30 -23.07 -46.14
C VAL A 60 -12.36 -24.48 -45.57
N ALA A 61 -11.67 -25.43 -46.20
CA ALA A 61 -11.72 -26.85 -45.84
C ALA A 61 -10.37 -27.56 -45.98
N GLY A 62 -10.31 -28.79 -45.47
CA GLY A 62 -9.15 -29.67 -45.57
C GLY A 62 -7.92 -29.16 -44.81
N ALA A 63 -6.73 -29.47 -45.32
CA ALA A 63 -5.47 -29.15 -44.64
C ALA A 63 -5.26 -27.65 -44.39
N GLY A 64 -5.78 -26.78 -45.27
CA GLY A 64 -5.71 -25.33 -45.09
C GLY A 64 -6.45 -24.87 -43.83
N LEU A 65 -7.63 -25.43 -43.58
CA LEU A 65 -8.38 -25.17 -42.35
C LEU A 65 -7.58 -25.59 -41.12
N THR A 66 -6.98 -26.79 -41.13
CA THR A 66 -6.19 -27.31 -40.01
C THR A 66 -5.00 -26.41 -39.67
N VAL A 67 -4.28 -25.93 -40.69
CA VAL A 67 -3.13 -25.03 -40.49
C VAL A 67 -3.58 -23.69 -39.92
N ILE A 68 -4.66 -23.10 -40.44
CA ILE A 68 -5.17 -21.84 -39.91
C ILE A 68 -5.62 -22.00 -38.46
N MET A 69 -6.30 -23.10 -38.13
CA MET A 69 -6.71 -23.39 -36.77
C MET A 69 -5.54 -23.52 -35.81
N ALA A 70 -4.45 -24.18 -36.23
CA ALA A 70 -3.24 -24.26 -35.41
C ALA A 70 -2.64 -22.88 -35.14
N LEU A 71 -2.63 -21.99 -36.14
CA LEU A 71 -2.19 -20.60 -35.97
C LEU A 71 -3.13 -19.82 -35.05
N LEU A 72 -4.44 -19.97 -35.20
CA LEU A 72 -5.42 -19.34 -34.33
C LEU A 72 -5.27 -19.80 -32.88
N THR A 73 -5.05 -21.09 -32.63
CA THR A 73 -4.77 -21.61 -31.28
C THR A 73 -3.56 -20.93 -30.68
N LEU A 74 -2.48 -20.73 -31.46
CA LEU A 74 -1.29 -20.04 -30.97
C LEU A 74 -1.58 -18.57 -30.66
N VAL A 75 -2.30 -17.87 -31.54
CA VAL A 75 -2.65 -16.44 -31.36
C VAL A 75 -3.55 -16.25 -30.15
N PHE A 76 -4.65 -17.00 -30.04
CA PHE A 76 -5.56 -16.90 -28.90
C PHE A 76 -4.90 -17.37 -27.62
N GLY A 77 -4.07 -18.42 -27.66
CA GLY A 77 -3.30 -18.87 -26.51
C GLY A 77 -2.28 -17.84 -26.03
N ALA A 78 -1.55 -17.20 -26.94
CA ALA A 78 -0.62 -16.11 -26.60
C ALA A 78 -1.37 -14.89 -26.05
N ALA A 79 -2.49 -14.51 -26.65
CA ALA A 79 -3.32 -13.40 -26.17
C ALA A 79 -3.93 -13.70 -24.80
N ALA A 80 -4.43 -14.91 -24.58
CA ALA A 80 -4.96 -15.35 -23.29
C ALA A 80 -3.87 -15.45 -22.23
N PHE A 81 -2.68 -15.96 -22.58
CA PHE A 81 -1.52 -16.00 -21.67
C PHE A 81 -1.06 -14.59 -21.32
N TYR A 82 -0.95 -13.71 -22.31
CA TYR A 82 -0.58 -12.31 -22.10
C TYR A 82 -1.61 -11.60 -21.22
N GLY A 83 -2.91 -11.75 -21.52
CA GLY A 83 -3.97 -11.20 -20.68
C GLY A 83 -3.93 -11.77 -19.26
N TYR A 84 -3.77 -13.09 -19.13
CA TYR A 84 -3.67 -13.74 -17.83
C TYR A 84 -2.50 -13.21 -16.99
N HIS A 85 -1.36 -12.92 -17.64
CA HIS A 85 -0.17 -12.41 -16.98
C HIS A 85 -0.20 -10.89 -16.72
N GLU A 86 -0.73 -10.10 -17.66
CA GLU A 86 -0.80 -8.63 -17.58
C GLU A 86 -1.91 -8.17 -16.62
N PHE A 87 -3.07 -8.83 -16.67
CA PHE A 87 -4.19 -8.54 -15.75
C PHE A 87 -4.00 -9.13 -14.36
N ASP A 88 -2.92 -9.88 -14.16
CA ASP A 88 -2.55 -10.39 -12.85
C ASP A 88 -3.72 -11.11 -12.16
N LEU A 89 -4.40 -11.98 -12.90
CA LEU A 89 -5.62 -12.64 -12.43
C LEU A 89 -5.38 -13.56 -11.22
N TYR A 90 -4.11 -13.74 -10.81
CA TYR A 90 -3.71 -14.63 -9.71
C TYR A 90 -2.49 -14.18 -8.87
N GLY A 91 -1.84 -13.02 -9.10
CA GLY A 91 -0.49 -12.79 -8.58
C GLY A 91 -0.09 -11.35 -8.24
N GLY A 92 -0.88 -10.63 -7.43
CA GLY A 92 -0.32 -9.50 -6.65
C GLY A 92 -1.06 -8.16 -6.62
N LYS A 93 -2.15 -7.93 -7.36
CA LYS A 93 -2.99 -6.72 -7.19
C LYS A 93 -4.32 -7.04 -6.51
N GLY A 94 -4.28 -7.67 -5.33
CA GLY A 94 -5.51 -8.03 -4.62
C GLY A 94 -5.38 -9.06 -3.52
N GLN A 95 -4.20 -9.66 -3.33
CA GLN A 95 -3.89 -10.13 -1.99
C GLN A 95 -3.88 -8.85 -1.14
N GLN A 96 -4.81 -8.70 -0.19
CA GLN A 96 -4.55 -7.82 0.94
C GLN A 96 -3.20 -8.29 1.49
N GLN A 97 -2.14 -7.64 1.03
CA GLN A 97 -0.85 -7.62 1.65
C GLN A 97 -1.21 -7.22 3.07
N THR A 98 -1.12 -8.20 3.98
CA THR A 98 -1.17 -7.92 5.42
C THR A 98 -0.30 -6.70 5.60
N SER A 99 -0.88 -5.56 6.01
CA SER A 99 -0.20 -4.27 6.04
C SER A 99 1.26 -4.51 6.37
N ASP A 100 2.14 -4.32 5.37
CA ASP A 100 3.53 -4.77 5.50
C ASP A 100 4.05 -4.28 6.84
N SER A 101 4.76 -5.12 7.58
CA SER A 101 5.19 -4.80 8.94
C SER A 101 5.84 -3.40 9.02
N ASP A 102 6.50 -2.94 7.94
CA ASP A 102 7.01 -1.58 7.77
C ASP A 102 6.00 -0.45 8.07
N SER A 103 4.71 -0.66 7.79
CA SER A 103 3.62 0.28 8.07
C SER A 103 3.35 0.49 9.57
N LEU A 104 3.81 -0.43 10.43
CA LEU A 104 3.65 -0.33 11.88
C LEU A 104 4.70 0.60 12.50
N LYS A 105 5.80 0.91 11.80
CA LYS A 105 6.84 1.80 12.32
C LYS A 105 6.28 3.21 12.57
N GLY A 106 6.53 3.74 13.76
CA GLY A 106 6.02 5.04 14.21
C GLY A 106 4.56 5.04 14.63
N LYS A 107 3.85 3.90 14.59
CA LYS A 107 2.50 3.80 15.15
C LYS A 107 2.57 3.76 16.68
N THR A 108 1.54 4.33 17.30
CA THR A 108 1.39 4.37 18.74
C THR A 108 0.46 3.26 19.22
N GLY A 109 0.62 2.88 20.49
CA GLY A 109 -0.22 1.91 21.15
C GLY A 109 -0.13 2.00 22.66
N THR A 110 -0.87 1.13 23.33
CA THR A 110 -0.90 1.04 24.79
C THR A 110 -0.45 -0.35 25.24
N VAL A 111 0.36 -0.42 26.28
CA VAL A 111 0.82 -1.69 26.86
C VAL A 111 -0.36 -2.43 27.50
N THR A 112 -0.55 -3.69 27.12
CA THR A 112 -1.56 -4.59 27.70
C THR A 112 -0.96 -5.63 28.65
N GLU A 113 0.32 -5.95 28.48
CA GLU A 113 1.11 -6.76 29.40
C GLU A 113 2.51 -6.15 29.50
N ALA A 114 3.04 -6.00 30.72
CA ALA A 114 4.32 -5.34 30.98
C ALA A 114 5.41 -5.78 30.00
N VAL A 115 6.01 -4.80 29.32
CA VAL A 115 6.95 -5.05 28.21
C VAL A 115 8.37 -4.94 28.73
N THR A 116 9.12 -6.01 28.55
CA THR A 116 10.55 -6.09 28.87
C THR A 116 11.36 -6.38 27.62
N THR A 117 12.69 -6.41 27.74
CA THR A 117 13.58 -6.85 26.66
C THR A 117 13.33 -8.31 26.24
N ALA A 118 12.72 -9.13 27.10
CA ALA A 118 12.39 -10.52 26.82
C ALA A 118 11.05 -10.68 26.07
N GLY A 119 10.06 -9.83 26.36
CA GLY A 119 8.72 -9.89 25.81
C GLY A 119 7.69 -9.09 26.60
N GLY A 120 6.46 -9.10 26.10
CA GLY A 120 5.27 -8.42 26.62
C GLY A 120 4.24 -8.27 25.50
N GLU A 121 3.20 -7.47 25.71
CA GLU A 121 2.13 -7.26 24.74
C GLU A 121 1.69 -5.78 24.69
N VAL A 122 1.44 -5.30 23.47
CA VAL A 122 0.89 -3.97 23.21
C VAL A 122 -0.33 -4.06 22.30
N LYS A 123 -1.25 -3.12 22.48
CA LYS A 123 -2.35 -2.88 21.56
C LYS A 123 -2.06 -1.64 20.73
N LEU A 124 -1.83 -1.81 19.42
CA LEU A 124 -1.59 -0.70 18.50
C LEU A 124 -2.91 -0.05 18.05
N SER A 125 -2.93 1.28 17.97
CA SER A 125 -4.09 2.06 17.53
C SER A 125 -4.48 1.76 16.07
N GLU A 126 -3.50 1.43 15.23
CA GLU A 126 -3.67 1.12 13.81
C GLU A 126 -3.01 -0.22 13.43
N GLY A 127 -3.30 -1.28 14.20
CA GLY A 127 -2.74 -2.63 14.01
C GLY A 127 -3.49 -3.55 13.03
N GLY A 128 -4.42 -3.03 12.23
CA GLY A 128 -5.21 -3.86 11.30
C GLY A 128 -6.24 -4.77 11.99
N PHE A 129 -6.39 -6.00 11.52
CA PHE A 129 -7.47 -6.91 11.99
C PHE A 129 -7.25 -7.43 13.42
N ASN A 130 -6.01 -7.66 13.82
CA ASN A 130 -5.66 -7.99 15.21
C ASN A 130 -4.68 -6.94 15.75
N PRO A 131 -5.15 -5.98 16.56
CA PRO A 131 -4.30 -4.90 17.05
C PRO A 131 -3.35 -5.31 18.18
N TYR A 132 -3.38 -6.58 18.62
CA TYR A 132 -2.53 -7.09 19.70
C TYR A 132 -1.25 -7.69 19.14
N TYR A 133 -0.10 -7.13 19.56
CA TYR A 133 1.22 -7.53 19.12
C TYR A 133 2.09 -7.88 20.32
N SER A 134 2.92 -8.92 20.16
CA SER A 134 3.99 -9.16 21.11
C SER A 134 5.01 -8.03 20.99
N ALA A 135 5.49 -7.54 22.12
CA ALA A 135 6.38 -6.39 22.15
C ALA A 135 7.66 -6.68 22.93
N ARG A 136 8.73 -5.98 22.57
CA ARG A 136 9.96 -5.90 23.35
C ARG A 136 10.36 -4.45 23.54
N SER A 137 10.83 -4.12 24.74
CA SER A 137 11.44 -2.82 25.00
C SER A 137 12.87 -2.81 24.47
N ILE A 138 13.34 -1.64 24.03
CA ILE A 138 14.76 -1.42 23.72
C ILE A 138 15.59 -1.56 24.99
N GLU A 139 15.12 -0.93 26.06
CA GLU A 139 15.74 -0.96 27.38
C GLU A 139 14.67 -0.94 28.48
N GLY A 140 14.99 -1.49 29.65
CA GLY A 140 14.14 -1.43 30.83
C GLY A 140 12.83 -2.21 30.72
N THR A 141 11.87 -1.82 31.56
CA THR A 141 10.52 -2.37 31.63
C THR A 141 9.53 -1.23 31.46
N ILE A 142 8.53 -1.43 30.60
CA ILE A 142 7.42 -0.51 30.37
C ILE A 142 6.18 -1.13 31.02
N GLU A 143 5.53 -0.38 31.91
CA GLU A 143 4.44 -0.91 32.73
C GLU A 143 3.12 -1.00 31.95
N GLU A 144 2.19 -1.82 32.43
CA GLU A 144 0.86 -1.94 31.84
C GLU A 144 0.12 -0.59 31.83
N GLY A 145 -0.54 -0.27 30.72
CA GLY A 145 -1.29 0.97 30.54
C GLY A 145 -0.46 2.17 30.05
N GLU A 146 0.85 2.02 29.90
CA GLU A 146 1.72 3.07 29.37
C GLU A 146 1.60 3.20 27.84
N GLU A 147 1.79 4.43 27.33
CA GLU A 147 1.78 4.70 25.89
C GLU A 147 3.16 4.46 25.28
N VAL A 148 3.17 3.80 24.12
CA VAL A 148 4.40 3.39 23.44
C VAL A 148 4.35 3.69 21.95
N MET A 149 5.52 3.80 21.34
CA MET A 149 5.68 3.92 19.89
C MET A 149 6.54 2.76 19.34
N VAL A 150 6.15 2.24 18.18
CA VAL A 150 6.92 1.20 17.47
C VAL A 150 8.15 1.80 16.81
N VAL A 151 9.33 1.39 17.26
CA VAL A 151 10.63 1.83 16.72
C VAL A 151 11.11 0.90 15.61
N ASP A 152 10.88 -0.40 15.79
CA ASP A 152 11.19 -1.42 14.81
C ASP A 152 10.01 -2.41 14.68
N PRO A 153 9.35 -2.48 13.51
CA PRO A 153 8.25 -3.42 13.30
C PRO A 153 8.69 -4.89 13.29
N GLY A 154 10.00 -5.18 13.26
CA GLY A 154 10.54 -6.53 13.39
C GLY A 154 10.12 -7.48 12.26
N GLY A 155 10.01 -8.77 12.57
CA GLY A 155 9.56 -9.81 11.64
C GLY A 155 8.46 -10.67 12.27
N GLY A 156 7.26 -10.68 11.67
CA GLY A 156 6.08 -11.36 12.20
C GLY A 156 5.24 -10.48 13.12
N ASN A 157 4.73 -11.04 14.22
CA ASN A 157 3.88 -10.33 15.21
C ASN A 157 4.66 -9.78 16.42
N VAL A 158 5.99 -9.64 16.31
CA VAL A 158 6.84 -9.13 17.39
C VAL A 158 7.40 -7.77 16.98
N VAL A 159 6.98 -6.73 17.68
CA VAL A 159 7.42 -5.35 17.48
C VAL A 159 8.38 -4.92 18.59
N THR A 160 9.29 -4.01 18.27
CA THR A 160 10.12 -3.34 19.28
C THR A 160 9.54 -1.95 19.53
N VAL A 161 9.31 -1.63 20.80
CA VAL A 161 8.62 -0.41 21.23
C VAL A 161 9.44 0.35 22.27
N GLU A 162 9.15 1.63 22.37
CA GLU A 162 9.72 2.53 23.37
C GLU A 162 8.61 3.34 24.05
N SER A 163 8.81 3.66 25.33
CA SER A 163 7.87 4.48 26.10
C SER A 163 7.86 5.91 25.58
N MET A 164 6.66 6.48 25.38
CA MET A 164 6.51 7.89 25.05
C MET A 164 6.93 8.81 26.21
N GLY A 165 6.70 8.37 27.46
CA GLY A 165 7.06 9.16 28.65
C GLY A 165 8.57 9.36 28.77
N TYR A 166 9.36 8.35 28.41
CA TYR A 166 10.83 8.46 28.40
C TYR A 166 11.34 9.41 27.30
N VAL A 167 10.72 9.38 26.12
CA VAL A 167 11.10 10.25 24.99
C VAL A 167 10.79 11.73 25.29
N GLU A 168 9.66 12.04 25.92
CA GLU A 168 9.33 13.42 26.30
C GLU A 168 10.25 13.94 27.42
N ASP A 169 10.51 13.14 28.45
CA ASP A 169 11.33 13.55 29.61
C ASP A 169 12.80 13.85 29.23
N ASP A 170 13.42 13.02 28.38
CA ASP A 170 14.82 13.21 27.97
C ASP A 170 15.00 14.47 27.10
N ILE A 171 14.07 14.74 26.18
CA ILE A 171 14.10 15.90 25.31
C ILE A 171 13.89 17.19 26.12
N ASP A 172 12.94 17.20 27.06
CA ASP A 172 12.67 18.37 27.89
C ASP A 172 13.85 18.72 28.80
N ALA A 173 14.54 17.72 29.33
CA ALA A 173 15.75 17.90 30.12
C ALA A 173 16.89 18.52 29.28
N GLU A 174 17.14 18.03 28.07
CA GLU A 174 18.16 18.59 27.18
C GLU A 174 17.80 20.00 26.68
N LEU A 175 16.53 20.25 26.35
CA LEU A 175 16.05 21.58 25.94
C LEU A 175 16.13 22.61 27.08
N ALA A 176 15.91 22.18 28.33
CA ALA A 176 16.12 23.04 29.49
C ALA A 176 17.61 23.36 29.69
N ALA A 177 18.49 22.37 29.50
CA ALA A 177 19.94 22.55 29.63
C ALA A 177 20.52 23.48 28.54
N ASP A 178 20.05 23.38 27.29
CA ASP A 178 20.48 24.27 26.21
C ASP A 178 19.99 25.71 26.43
N ARG A 179 18.74 25.89 26.87
CA ARG A 179 18.21 27.22 27.26
C ARG A 179 19.05 27.87 28.35
N ALA A 180 19.38 27.13 29.41
CA ALA A 180 20.22 27.64 30.50
C ALA A 180 21.64 28.02 30.01
N ARG A 181 22.24 27.22 29.11
CA ARG A 181 23.55 27.51 28.53
C ARG A 181 23.52 28.76 27.62
N LYS A 182 22.43 28.95 26.87
CA LYS A 182 22.24 30.11 25.99
C LYS A 182 21.99 31.39 26.78
N GLU A 183 21.28 31.32 27.90
CA GLU A 183 21.11 32.44 28.82
C GLU A 183 22.42 32.84 29.49
N ALA A 184 23.23 31.88 29.96
CA ALA A 184 24.54 32.17 30.54
C ALA A 184 25.47 32.92 29.56
N ARG A 185 25.50 32.52 28.27
CA ARG A 185 26.29 33.22 27.24
C ARG A 185 25.79 34.63 26.95
N ARG A 186 24.47 34.88 27.03
CA ARG A 186 23.89 36.21 26.79
C ARG A 186 24.20 37.17 27.95
N SER A 187 24.26 36.65 29.17
CA SER A 187 24.64 37.44 30.36
C SER A 187 26.11 37.89 30.31
N ASP A 188 27.03 37.03 29.86
CA ASP A 188 28.45 37.38 29.69
C ASP A 188 28.68 38.48 28.62
N GLU A 189 27.84 38.56 27.59
CA GLU A 189 27.96 39.55 26.51
C GLU A 189 27.43 40.94 26.92
N THR A 190 26.52 41.01 27.90
CA THR A 190 25.93 42.28 28.39
C THR A 190 26.87 43.01 29.36
N GLU A 191 27.77 42.30 30.06
CA GLU A 191 28.76 42.94 30.94
C GLU A 191 29.89 43.65 30.19
N SER A 192 30.11 43.36 28.90
CA SER A 192 31.18 43.97 28.09
C SER A 192 30.78 45.27 27.36
N GLU A 193 29.50 45.66 27.36
CA GLU A 193 29.01 46.87 26.66
C GLU A 193 28.73 48.07 27.59
N SER A 194 29.08 47.98 28.88
CA SER A 194 28.80 49.05 29.88
C SER A 194 29.93 50.08 30.07
N ASP A 195 30.85 50.24 29.11
CA ASP A 195 31.97 51.21 29.22
C ASP A 195 32.24 52.04 27.94
N ALA A 196 31.20 52.40 27.16
CA ALA A 196 31.38 53.34 26.06
C ALA A 196 30.12 54.16 25.72
N SER A 197 30.03 55.36 26.32
CA SER A 197 29.69 56.64 25.67
C SER A 197 28.73 57.49 26.49
N ALA A 198 29.32 58.37 27.31
CA ALA A 198 28.72 59.65 27.66
C ALA A 198 28.86 60.64 26.49
N GLU A 199 28.00 61.67 26.51
CA GLU A 199 28.05 62.95 25.77
C GLU A 199 27.29 63.04 24.44
N SER A 200 26.05 63.54 24.48
CA SER A 200 25.71 64.95 24.14
C SER A 200 24.19 65.21 24.16
N ALA A 201 23.80 66.33 24.78
CA ALA A 201 22.45 66.94 24.87
C ALA A 201 21.97 67.46 23.48
N ASP A 202 20.73 67.91 23.20
CA ASP A 202 19.73 68.67 23.97
C ASP A 202 18.46 68.93 23.09
N GLU A 203 17.30 69.16 23.72
CA GLU A 203 16.07 69.89 23.27
C GLU A 203 15.28 69.44 22.01
N SER A 204 13.94 69.53 21.86
CA SER A 204 12.70 69.86 22.62
C SER A 204 11.52 69.43 21.68
N ASP A 205 10.37 68.90 22.11
CA ASP A 205 9.06 69.55 22.39
C ASP A 205 7.97 68.53 21.96
N ALA A 206 7.10 68.07 22.88
CA ALA A 206 5.66 68.38 22.96
C ALA A 206 4.78 67.94 21.75
N ASP A 207 3.88 66.97 21.94
CA ASP A 207 2.42 67.19 22.13
C ASP A 207 1.66 65.84 22.25
N ALA A 208 0.44 65.91 22.75
CA ALA A 208 -0.36 64.86 23.35
C ALA A 208 -1.40 64.21 22.41
N SER A 209 -2.16 63.27 22.99
CA SER A 209 -3.45 62.67 22.54
C SER A 209 -3.28 61.34 21.79
N ALA A 210 -3.65 60.17 22.35
CA ALA A 210 -4.97 59.69 22.79
C ALA A 210 -5.96 59.42 21.63
N GLU A 211 -6.57 58.22 21.69
CA GLU A 211 -7.69 57.71 20.89
C GLU A 211 -7.34 57.24 19.47
N SER A 212 -7.92 56.20 18.87
CA SER A 212 -8.87 55.16 19.26
C SER A 212 -8.90 54.11 18.12
N ALA A 213 -9.45 52.91 18.42
CA ALA A 213 -10.12 51.92 17.57
C ALA A 213 -9.82 51.81 16.06
N ASP A 214 -9.58 50.57 15.60
CA ASP A 214 -10.36 50.05 14.46
C ASP A 214 -10.47 48.51 14.55
N GLU A 215 -11.69 48.05 14.82
CA GLU A 215 -12.17 46.70 14.60
C GLU A 215 -12.76 46.63 13.18
N SER A 216 -12.44 45.57 12.43
CA SER A 216 -13.32 45.04 11.38
C SER A 216 -12.91 43.58 11.14
N ASP A 217 -13.68 42.62 11.66
CA ASP A 217 -14.76 41.91 10.97
C ASP A 217 -14.21 40.98 9.86
N ALA A 218 -14.25 39.66 10.08
CA ALA A 218 -15.34 38.74 9.66
C ALA A 218 -15.18 38.32 8.19
N ASP A 219 -15.56 37.14 7.68
CA ASP A 219 -15.98 35.81 8.12
C ASP A 219 -16.11 35.03 6.78
N ALA A 220 -16.36 33.73 6.85
CA ALA A 220 -17.02 32.91 5.83
C ALA A 220 -16.22 32.33 4.64
N SER A 221 -15.79 31.08 4.85
CA SER A 221 -16.32 29.86 4.21
C SER A 221 -16.41 29.75 2.69
N ALA A 222 -15.77 28.71 2.13
CA ALA A 222 -16.36 27.86 1.08
C ALA A 222 -15.63 26.51 0.99
N GLU A 223 -16.25 25.49 1.58
CA GLU A 223 -16.00 24.08 1.28
C GLU A 223 -16.62 23.74 -0.09
N SER A 224 -15.95 22.94 -0.92
CA SER A 224 -16.53 22.39 -2.13
C SER A 224 -16.16 20.92 -2.29
N ASP A 225 -17.09 20.05 -1.91
CA ASP A 225 -17.21 18.67 -2.34
C ASP A 225 -17.55 18.62 -3.83
N VAL A 226 -16.84 17.78 -4.59
CA VAL A 226 -17.24 17.39 -5.96
C VAL A 226 -17.22 15.88 -6.04
N GLU A 227 -18.42 15.33 -5.88
CA GLU A 227 -18.83 14.00 -6.30
C GLU A 227 -18.83 13.94 -7.84
N THR A 228 -18.29 12.88 -8.44
CA THR A 228 -18.51 12.62 -9.88
C THR A 228 -18.73 11.14 -10.11
N GLU A 229 -20.00 10.75 -10.13
CA GLU A 229 -20.48 9.54 -10.79
C GLU A 229 -20.44 9.74 -12.33
N ARG A 230 -19.94 8.75 -13.07
CA ARG A 230 -20.29 8.54 -14.48
C ARG A 230 -20.24 7.06 -14.85
N GLU A 231 -21.44 6.58 -15.21
CA GLU A 231 -21.85 5.66 -16.29
C GLU A 231 -20.98 4.44 -16.65
#